data_AF-A0A1E3G4M6-F1
#
_entry.id   AF-A0A1E3G4M6-F1
#
_cell.length_a   1.000
_cell.length_b   1.000
_cell.length_c   1.000
_cell.angle_alpha   90.00
_cell.angle_beta   90.00
_cell.angle_gamma   90.00
#
_symmetry.space_group_name_H-M   'P 1'
#
loop_
_entity.id
_entity.type
_entity.pdbx_description
1 polymer ?
#
loop_
_entity_poly.entity_id
_entity_poly.type
_entity_poly.pdbx_seq_one_letter_code
_entity_poly.pdbx_strand_id
1 'polypeptide(L)'
;MILRFILSTGETLEVLEEAPLLVIVRDLFYSGDWHNMSKDFESEVTLVKQIDTLELLEEKVTALNDIIYEPIVWTEVVEFLEKHGVTPESMLHATADGLYELALDYADKNQIETAKDILKYAMRLDKNYAPAYEFYGTLLLEEGDVEGAIKYLNRSIELDPWLIQSYSMLGEAYYNLGKYDKAIEYWEKEVKLAPTNTFTYFMLADAYTKVGNIEKAIEILEKFSAETENSIIALYELSELYKKLGNDGKAKEYESLLMEIDPEKDPNGIEIWAKVHLRKGNYEKVVSVVENVMKNNPEARHLGLVLAVAYVKLNQIEKARRMIEELKDDNFWYLYGKKEFFDDLLTDAEKELCGIS
;
A
#
# COMPACT_ATOMS: atom_id res chain seq x y z
N MET A 1 15.91 -36.24 -2.50
CA MET A 1 16.85 -36.96 -1.61
C MET A 1 16.08 -37.44 -0.37
N ILE A 2 16.21 -38.70 0.05
CA ILE A 2 15.57 -39.20 1.29
C ILE A 2 16.58 -39.03 2.43
N LEU A 3 16.20 -38.28 3.47
CA LEU A 3 16.98 -38.16 4.70
C LEU A 3 16.52 -39.22 5.71
N ARG A 4 17.46 -39.92 6.33
CA ARG A 4 17.19 -40.91 7.37
C ARG A 4 17.78 -40.45 8.70
N PHE A 5 16.92 -40.30 9.70
CA PHE A 5 17.31 -40.00 11.08
C PHE A 5 17.16 -41.26 11.93
N ILE A 6 18.17 -41.58 12.74
CA ILE A 6 18.11 -42.68 13.71
C ILE A 6 18.07 -42.06 15.09
N LEU A 7 16.94 -42.22 15.78
CA LEU A 7 16.76 -41.71 17.14
C LEU A 7 17.57 -42.54 18.13
N SER A 8 17.89 -41.95 19.29
CA SER A 8 18.58 -42.66 20.39
C SER A 8 17.77 -43.85 20.94
N THR A 9 16.46 -43.89 20.67
CA THR A 9 15.55 -45.01 20.96
C THR A 9 15.73 -46.19 19.99
N GLY A 10 16.48 -46.03 18.90
CA GLY A 10 16.66 -47.01 17.83
C GLY A 10 15.61 -46.93 16.71
N GLU A 11 14.63 -46.05 16.83
CA GLU A 11 13.64 -45.77 15.80
C GLU A 11 14.27 -45.02 14.62
N THR A 12 13.84 -45.36 13.40
CA THR A 12 14.30 -44.70 12.17
C THR A 12 13.19 -43.86 11.55
N LEU A 13 13.44 -42.57 11.39
CA LEU A 13 12.55 -41.63 10.71
C LEU A 13 13.07 -41.37 9.29
N GLU A 14 12.18 -41.46 8.30
CA GLU A 14 12.50 -41.17 6.90
C GLU A 14 11.76 -39.91 6.47
N VAL A 15 12.52 -38.89 6.07
CA VAL A 15 12.01 -37.63 5.52
C VAL A 15 12.14 -37.69 4.00
N LEU A 16 11.00 -37.61 3.32
CA LEU A 16 10.92 -37.65 1.87
C LEU A 16 11.29 -36.31 1.23
N GLU A 17 11.50 -36.35 -0.09
CA GLU A 17 11.89 -35.18 -0.88
C GLU A 17 10.84 -34.06 -0.89
N GLU A 18 9.56 -34.42 -0.74
CA GLU A 18 8.43 -33.49 -0.72
C GLU A 18 8.18 -32.88 0.68
N ALA A 19 8.97 -33.26 1.69
CA ALA A 19 8.82 -32.74 3.04
C ALA A 19 8.82 -31.21 3.16
N PRO A 20 9.64 -30.46 2.39
CA PRO A 20 9.55 -28.99 2.40
C PRO A 20 8.17 -28.46 2.01
N LEU A 21 7.53 -29.06 1.00
CA LEU A 21 6.21 -28.65 0.53
C LEU A 21 5.12 -28.94 1.58
N LEU A 22 5.24 -30.03 2.33
CA LEU A 22 4.31 -30.33 3.44
C LEU A 22 4.37 -29.25 4.52
N VAL A 23 5.56 -28.74 4.84
CA VAL A 23 5.68 -27.70 5.86
C VAL A 23 5.22 -26.35 5.34
N ILE A 24 5.51 -26.02 4.05
CA ILE A 24 4.93 -24.84 3.40
C ILE A 24 3.40 -24.90 3.44
N VAL A 25 2.81 -26.07 3.13
CA VAL A 25 1.35 -26.25 3.20
C VAL A 25 0.84 -26.08 4.63
N ARG A 26 1.52 -26.64 5.63
CA ARG A 26 1.18 -26.42 7.04
C ARG A 26 1.16 -24.93 7.40
N ASP A 27 2.20 -24.20 7.01
CA ASP A 27 2.34 -22.78 7.39
C ASP A 27 1.33 -21.90 6.67
N LEU A 28 1.14 -22.11 5.36
CA LEU A 28 0.21 -21.32 4.55
C LEU A 28 -1.25 -21.59 4.88
N PHE A 29 -1.61 -22.87 5.11
CA PHE A 29 -3.00 -23.28 5.20
C PHE A 29 -3.45 -23.59 6.62
N TYR A 30 -2.56 -23.92 7.55
CA TYR A 30 -2.93 -24.40 8.88
C TYR A 30 -2.30 -23.61 10.03
N SER A 31 -1.66 -22.48 9.77
CA SER A 31 -1.01 -21.64 10.79
C SER A 31 -0.04 -22.43 11.69
N GLY A 32 0.66 -23.40 11.10
CA GLY A 32 1.60 -24.26 11.84
C GLY A 32 0.96 -25.47 12.54
N ASP A 33 -0.35 -25.70 12.42
CA ASP A 33 -1.05 -26.81 13.08
C ASP A 33 -0.99 -28.12 12.26
N TRP A 34 -0.09 -29.02 12.67
CA TRP A 34 0.02 -30.36 12.07
C TRP A 34 -1.21 -31.24 12.25
N HIS A 35 -1.91 -31.11 13.37
CA HIS A 35 -3.04 -31.98 13.71
C HIS A 35 -4.23 -31.71 12.78
N ASN A 36 -4.54 -30.44 12.52
CA ASN A 36 -5.59 -30.06 11.59
C ASN A 36 -5.22 -30.41 10.15
N MET A 37 -3.95 -30.22 9.76
CA MET A 37 -3.46 -30.69 8.46
C MET A 37 -3.62 -32.21 8.31
N SER A 38 -3.21 -32.98 9.32
CA SER A 38 -3.29 -34.45 9.27
C SER A 38 -4.73 -34.95 9.06
N LYS A 39 -5.73 -34.29 9.66
CA LYS A 39 -7.15 -34.62 9.44
C LYS A 39 -7.60 -34.38 8.01
N ASP A 40 -7.22 -33.25 7.42
CA ASP A 40 -7.64 -32.91 6.05
C ASP A 40 -6.95 -33.77 4.99
N PHE A 41 -5.83 -34.40 5.36
CA PHE A 41 -5.05 -35.31 4.51
C PHE A 41 -5.31 -36.81 4.82
N GLU A 42 -6.35 -37.15 5.62
CA GLU A 42 -6.57 -38.52 6.12
C GLU A 42 -6.70 -39.59 5.01
N SER A 43 -7.16 -39.19 3.81
CA SER A 43 -7.27 -40.09 2.66
C SER A 43 -5.91 -40.48 2.07
N GLU A 44 -4.86 -39.68 2.30
CA GLU A 44 -3.51 -39.86 1.79
C GLU A 44 -2.59 -40.44 2.87
N VAL A 45 -2.71 -41.74 3.13
CA VAL A 45 -2.00 -42.47 4.20
C VAL A 45 -0.48 -42.23 4.18
N THR A 46 0.11 -42.08 2.99
CA THR A 46 1.55 -41.81 2.85
C THR A 46 1.91 -40.41 3.36
N LEU A 47 1.07 -39.41 3.07
CA LEU A 47 1.28 -38.03 3.52
C LEU A 47 1.02 -37.89 5.01
N VAL A 48 -0.02 -38.55 5.56
CA VAL A 48 -0.27 -38.58 7.00
C VAL A 48 0.95 -39.10 7.76
N LYS A 49 1.54 -40.21 7.31
CA LYS A 49 2.76 -40.73 7.93
C LYS A 49 3.93 -39.74 7.86
N GLN A 50 4.04 -38.97 6.77
CA GLN A 50 5.06 -37.94 6.65
C GLN A 50 4.77 -36.75 7.58
N ILE A 51 3.52 -36.32 7.70
CA ILE A 51 3.08 -35.29 8.65
C ILE A 51 3.45 -35.70 10.07
N ASP A 52 3.08 -36.91 10.51
CA ASP A 52 3.42 -37.45 11.84
C ASP A 52 4.94 -37.49 12.07
N THR A 53 5.70 -37.80 11.02
CA THR A 53 7.17 -37.82 11.08
C THR A 53 7.74 -36.41 11.25
N LEU A 54 7.19 -35.42 10.54
CA LEU A 54 7.63 -34.03 10.59
C LEU A 54 7.24 -33.36 11.91
N GLU A 55 6.03 -33.60 12.42
CA GLU A 55 5.58 -33.16 13.74
C GLU A 55 6.51 -33.70 14.83
N LEU A 56 6.82 -35.01 14.80
CA LEU A 56 7.76 -35.61 15.75
C LEU A 56 9.16 -35.00 15.65
N LEU A 57 9.63 -34.68 14.43
CA LEU A 57 10.93 -34.04 14.25
C LEU A 57 10.95 -32.63 14.82
N GLU A 58 9.92 -31.83 14.60
CA GLU A 58 9.80 -30.46 15.13
C GLU A 58 9.80 -30.45 16.66
N GLU A 59 9.09 -31.39 17.31
CA GLU A 59 9.12 -31.52 18.77
C GLU A 59 10.51 -31.84 19.34
N LYS A 60 11.36 -32.52 18.56
CA LYS A 60 12.61 -33.11 19.04
C LYS A 60 13.85 -32.35 18.57
N VAL A 61 13.71 -31.46 17.58
CA VAL A 61 14.82 -30.72 16.96
C VAL A 61 14.53 -29.22 17.02
N THR A 62 15.29 -28.49 17.83
CA THR A 62 15.21 -27.02 18.01
C THR A 62 15.53 -26.18 16.76
N ALA A 63 15.83 -26.83 15.63
CA ALA A 63 16.33 -26.20 14.40
C ALA A 63 15.30 -26.19 13.25
N LEU A 64 14.08 -26.68 13.48
CA LEU A 64 12.96 -26.55 12.54
C LEU A 64 12.14 -25.28 12.84
N ASN A 65 12.79 -24.15 13.11
CA ASN A 65 12.10 -22.87 13.36
C ASN A 65 12.42 -21.83 12.29
N ASP A 66 11.36 -21.14 11.85
CA ASP A 66 11.19 -19.88 11.08
C ASP A 66 12.02 -19.63 9.80
N ILE A 67 13.03 -20.44 9.49
CA ILE A 67 13.93 -20.25 8.34
C ILE A 67 14.28 -21.61 7.72
N ILE A 68 13.32 -22.30 7.10
CA ILE A 68 13.60 -23.62 6.49
C ILE A 68 13.33 -23.64 4.98
N TYR A 69 12.52 -22.72 4.46
CA TYR A 69 12.13 -22.74 3.03
C TYR A 69 12.67 -21.52 2.29
N GLU A 70 13.14 -21.79 1.06
CA GLU A 70 13.38 -20.78 0.03
C GLU A 70 12.09 -19.95 -0.21
N PRO A 71 12.14 -18.81 -0.94
CA PRO A 71 10.93 -18.08 -1.29
C PRO A 71 9.86 -19.04 -1.83
N ILE A 72 8.67 -19.01 -1.23
CA ILE A 72 7.59 -19.95 -1.58
C ILE A 72 7.27 -19.78 -3.06
N VAL A 73 7.44 -20.83 -3.86
CA VAL A 73 7.06 -20.86 -5.27
C VAL A 73 5.64 -21.38 -5.39
N TRP A 74 4.68 -20.49 -5.65
CA TRP A 74 3.25 -20.81 -5.62
C TRP A 74 2.87 -21.98 -6.55
N THR A 75 3.49 -22.05 -7.73
CA THR A 75 3.22 -23.13 -8.70
C THR A 75 3.61 -24.50 -8.17
N GLU A 76 4.71 -24.60 -7.41
CA GLU A 76 5.13 -25.88 -6.82
C GLU A 76 4.16 -26.36 -5.74
N VAL A 77 3.61 -25.44 -4.95
CA VAL A 77 2.58 -25.75 -3.95
C VAL A 77 1.31 -26.28 -4.62
N VAL A 78 0.85 -25.63 -5.68
CA VAL A 78 -0.35 -26.07 -6.42
C VAL A 78 -0.11 -27.42 -7.09
N GLU A 79 1.01 -27.60 -7.79
CA GLU A 79 1.36 -28.88 -8.44
C GLU A 79 1.45 -30.02 -7.42
N PHE A 80 1.99 -29.76 -6.22
CA PHE A 80 2.03 -30.71 -5.13
C PHE A 80 0.63 -31.13 -4.66
N LEU A 81 -0.25 -30.16 -4.38
CA LEU A 81 -1.62 -30.45 -3.94
C LEU A 81 -2.41 -31.21 -5.02
N GLU A 82 -2.29 -30.80 -6.28
CA GLU A 82 -2.95 -31.46 -7.42
C GLU A 82 -2.45 -32.89 -7.63
N LYS A 83 -1.13 -33.12 -7.51
CA LYS A 83 -0.53 -34.46 -7.60
C LYS A 83 -1.11 -35.44 -6.58
N HIS A 84 -1.43 -34.95 -5.39
CA HIS A 84 -2.03 -35.73 -4.30
C HIS A 84 -3.56 -35.63 -4.25
N GLY A 85 -4.19 -35.06 -5.29
CA GLY A 85 -5.65 -34.95 -5.39
C GLY A 85 -6.30 -34.07 -4.31
N VAL A 86 -5.52 -33.22 -3.65
CA VAL A 86 -5.98 -32.31 -2.61
C VAL A 86 -6.52 -31.05 -3.26
N THR A 87 -7.76 -30.71 -2.92
CA THR A 87 -8.44 -29.50 -3.42
C THR A 87 -8.64 -28.50 -2.29
N PRO A 88 -8.74 -27.18 -2.57
CA PRO A 88 -9.10 -26.22 -1.53
C PRO A 88 -10.40 -26.61 -0.82
N GLU A 89 -11.37 -27.14 -1.55
CA GLU A 89 -12.66 -27.55 -0.99
C GLU A 89 -12.59 -28.79 -0.08
N SER A 90 -11.51 -29.58 -0.12
CA SER A 90 -11.29 -30.72 0.77
C SER A 90 -10.54 -30.34 2.06
N MET A 91 -9.95 -29.15 2.14
CA MET A 91 -9.20 -28.68 3.31
C MET A 91 -10.13 -27.96 4.30
N LEU A 92 -10.87 -28.72 5.11
CA LEU A 92 -11.95 -28.24 5.97
C LEU A 92 -11.47 -27.45 7.20
N HIS A 93 -10.22 -27.67 7.62
CA HIS A 93 -9.62 -27.01 8.78
C HIS A 93 -8.60 -25.92 8.38
N ALA A 94 -8.39 -25.72 7.07
CA ALA A 94 -7.48 -24.71 6.57
C ALA A 94 -8.05 -23.29 6.66
N THR A 95 -7.14 -22.31 6.76
CA THR A 95 -7.39 -20.88 6.83
C THR A 95 -6.77 -20.16 5.65
N ALA A 96 -7.34 -19.02 5.25
CA ALA A 96 -6.86 -18.24 4.12
C ALA A 96 -5.78 -17.20 4.48
N ASP A 97 -5.49 -16.97 5.76
CA ASP A 97 -4.58 -15.92 6.24
C ASP A 97 -3.18 -16.03 5.63
N GLY A 98 -2.57 -17.22 5.63
CA GLY A 98 -1.24 -17.43 5.06
C GLY A 98 -1.19 -17.24 3.54
N LEU A 99 -2.27 -17.59 2.83
CA LEU A 99 -2.40 -17.32 1.39
C LEU A 99 -2.53 -15.82 1.10
N TYR A 100 -3.23 -15.09 1.97
CA TYR A 100 -3.35 -13.64 1.84
C TYR A 100 -2.01 -12.94 2.01
N GLU A 101 -1.25 -13.30 3.03
CA GLU A 101 0.13 -12.77 3.24
C GLU A 101 1.05 -13.13 2.08
N LEU A 102 0.94 -14.35 1.54
CA LEU A 102 1.69 -14.75 0.35
C LEU A 102 1.31 -13.90 -0.86
N ALA A 103 0.04 -13.61 -1.07
CA ALA A 103 -0.40 -12.77 -2.16
C ALA A 103 0.16 -11.34 -2.06
N LEU A 104 0.23 -10.78 -0.84
CA LEU A 104 0.85 -9.47 -0.60
C LEU A 104 2.33 -9.47 -1.00
N ASP A 105 3.10 -10.47 -0.56
CA ASP A 105 4.52 -10.61 -0.90
C ASP A 105 4.76 -10.74 -2.42
N TYR A 106 3.90 -11.46 -3.13
CA TYR A 106 3.95 -11.56 -4.58
C TYR A 106 3.60 -10.23 -5.28
N ALA A 107 2.61 -9.49 -4.76
CA ALA A 107 2.26 -8.18 -5.28
C ALA A 107 3.38 -7.15 -5.06
N ASP A 108 4.03 -7.16 -3.89
CA ASP A 108 5.18 -6.31 -3.58
C ASP A 108 6.37 -6.58 -4.52
N LYS A 109 6.51 -7.82 -4.99
CA LYS A 109 7.49 -8.23 -6.02
C LYS A 109 7.03 -7.94 -7.45
N ASN A 110 5.92 -7.21 -7.62
CA ASN A 110 5.30 -6.89 -8.90
C ASN A 110 4.89 -8.13 -9.72
N GLN A 111 4.59 -9.24 -9.04
CA GLN A 111 4.09 -10.49 -9.65
C GLN A 111 2.57 -10.58 -9.52
N ILE A 112 1.88 -9.59 -10.09
CA ILE A 112 0.44 -9.35 -9.91
C ILE A 112 -0.44 -10.54 -10.33
N GLU A 113 -0.13 -11.21 -11.44
CA GLU A 113 -0.90 -12.37 -11.90
C GLU A 113 -0.84 -13.52 -10.89
N THR A 114 0.33 -13.79 -10.32
CA THR A 114 0.49 -14.84 -9.31
C THR A 114 -0.25 -14.48 -8.03
N ALA A 115 -0.16 -13.22 -7.57
CA ALA A 115 -0.92 -12.74 -6.41
C ALA A 115 -2.44 -12.93 -6.62
N LYS A 116 -2.95 -12.56 -7.80
CA LYS A 116 -4.36 -12.77 -8.18
C LYS A 116 -4.75 -14.25 -8.17
N ASP A 117 -3.88 -15.15 -8.62
CA ASP A 117 -4.14 -16.58 -8.61
C ASP A 117 -4.16 -17.17 -7.18
N ILE A 118 -3.24 -16.72 -6.31
CA ILE A 118 -3.26 -17.06 -4.88
C ILE A 118 -4.56 -16.59 -4.22
N LEU A 119 -5.00 -15.35 -4.48
CA LEU A 119 -6.23 -14.80 -3.92
C LEU A 119 -7.47 -15.56 -4.37
N LYS A 120 -7.54 -15.98 -5.66
CA LYS A 120 -8.62 -16.86 -6.12
C LYS A 120 -8.61 -18.21 -5.41
N TYR A 121 -7.43 -18.75 -5.13
CA TYR A 121 -7.31 -19.98 -4.35
C TYR A 121 -7.83 -19.76 -2.92
N ALA A 122 -7.44 -18.66 -2.26
CA ALA A 122 -7.94 -18.26 -0.95
C ALA A 122 -9.47 -18.14 -0.92
N MET A 123 -10.10 -17.54 -1.94
CA MET A 123 -11.57 -17.45 -2.05
C MET A 123 -12.27 -18.81 -2.26
N ARG A 124 -11.57 -19.79 -2.85
CA ARG A 124 -12.09 -21.15 -2.98
C ARG A 124 -11.99 -21.91 -1.67
N LEU A 125 -10.89 -21.73 -0.97
CA LEU A 125 -10.61 -22.29 0.35
C LEU A 125 -11.62 -21.77 1.38
N ASP A 126 -11.74 -20.43 1.49
CA ASP A 126 -12.71 -19.77 2.35
C ASP A 126 -13.48 -18.68 1.59
N LYS A 127 -14.75 -18.99 1.29
CA LYS A 127 -15.69 -18.10 0.58
C LYS A 127 -16.16 -16.90 1.40
N ASN A 128 -15.83 -16.87 2.70
CA ASN A 128 -16.18 -15.82 3.63
C ASN A 128 -14.96 -14.98 4.05
N TYR A 129 -13.76 -15.26 3.53
CA TYR A 129 -12.56 -14.50 3.83
C TYR A 129 -12.54 -13.16 3.08
N ALA A 130 -13.15 -12.14 3.69
CA ALA A 130 -13.29 -10.80 3.11
C ALA A 130 -11.98 -10.18 2.58
N PRO A 131 -10.82 -10.27 3.27
CA PRO A 131 -9.58 -9.65 2.80
C PRO A 131 -9.13 -10.13 1.41
N ALA A 132 -9.37 -11.39 1.04
CA ALA A 132 -9.04 -11.85 -0.31
C ALA A 132 -9.88 -11.16 -1.39
N TYR A 133 -11.18 -10.91 -1.12
CA TYR A 133 -12.07 -10.19 -2.03
C TYR A 133 -11.69 -8.71 -2.13
N GLU A 134 -11.32 -8.10 -1.01
CA GLU A 134 -10.82 -6.73 -0.98
C GLU A 134 -9.57 -6.61 -1.86
N PHE A 135 -8.53 -7.38 -1.56
CA PHE A 135 -7.24 -7.19 -2.19
C PHE A 135 -7.26 -7.57 -3.68
N TYR A 136 -8.03 -8.61 -4.05
CA TYR A 136 -8.25 -8.92 -5.47
C TYR A 136 -8.95 -7.77 -6.20
N GLY A 137 -9.94 -7.14 -5.55
CA GLY A 137 -10.61 -5.96 -6.08
C GLY A 137 -9.67 -4.76 -6.26
N THR A 138 -8.75 -4.55 -5.32
CA THR A 138 -7.71 -3.52 -5.37
C THR A 138 -6.75 -3.75 -6.54
N LEU A 139 -6.25 -4.98 -6.73
CA LEU A 139 -5.39 -5.31 -7.88
C LEU A 139 -6.10 -5.10 -9.23
N LEU A 140 -7.40 -5.42 -9.32
CA LEU A 140 -8.18 -5.12 -10.53
C LEU A 140 -8.30 -3.62 -10.79
N LEU A 141 -8.43 -2.81 -9.74
CA LEU A 141 -8.54 -1.36 -9.86
C LEU A 141 -7.23 -0.77 -10.40
N GLU A 142 -6.08 -1.25 -9.91
CA GLU A 142 -4.75 -0.87 -10.39
C GLU A 142 -4.52 -1.25 -11.87
N GLU A 143 -5.08 -2.38 -12.31
CA GLU A 143 -5.07 -2.80 -13.72
C GLU A 143 -6.07 -2.05 -14.60
N GLY A 144 -6.93 -1.22 -14.01
CA GLY A 144 -7.96 -0.45 -14.70
C GLY A 144 -9.26 -1.21 -14.98
N ASP A 145 -9.44 -2.43 -14.47
CA ASP A 145 -10.72 -3.15 -14.49
C ASP A 145 -11.62 -2.65 -13.33
N VAL A 146 -12.13 -1.43 -13.50
CA VAL A 146 -12.90 -0.74 -12.47
C VAL A 146 -14.23 -1.44 -12.18
N GLU A 147 -14.92 -1.96 -13.19
CA GLU A 147 -16.15 -2.72 -12.99
C GLU A 147 -15.91 -4.04 -12.25
N GLY A 148 -14.83 -4.76 -12.59
CA GLY A 148 -14.40 -5.95 -11.87
C GLY A 148 -14.08 -5.64 -10.41
N ALA A 149 -13.29 -4.60 -10.15
CA ALA A 149 -12.94 -4.14 -8.80
C ALA A 149 -14.20 -3.90 -7.95
N ILE A 150 -15.18 -3.14 -8.47
CA ILE A 150 -16.43 -2.85 -7.76
C ILE A 150 -17.17 -4.13 -7.35
N LYS A 151 -17.19 -5.17 -8.20
CA LYS A 151 -17.84 -6.43 -7.88
C LYS A 151 -17.19 -7.12 -6.67
N TYR A 152 -15.87 -7.26 -6.67
CA TYR A 152 -15.15 -7.95 -5.59
C TYR A 152 -15.13 -7.12 -4.30
N LEU A 153 -14.96 -5.80 -4.38
CA LEU A 153 -15.00 -4.92 -3.21
C LEU A 153 -16.38 -4.87 -2.54
N ASN A 154 -17.48 -4.90 -3.31
CA ASN A 154 -18.82 -5.02 -2.71
C ASN A 154 -18.99 -6.37 -2.01
N ARG A 155 -18.48 -7.45 -2.60
CA ARG A 155 -18.51 -8.77 -1.95
C ARG A 155 -17.71 -8.78 -0.65
N SER A 156 -16.58 -8.07 -0.61
CA SER A 156 -15.81 -7.88 0.61
C SER A 156 -16.63 -7.22 1.72
N ILE A 157 -17.32 -6.11 1.43
CA ILE A 157 -18.18 -5.42 2.42
C ILE A 157 -19.37 -6.29 2.86
N GLU A 158 -19.95 -7.09 1.97
CA GLU A 158 -21.00 -8.04 2.34
C GLU A 158 -20.53 -9.08 3.36
N LEU A 159 -19.25 -9.49 3.26
CA LEU A 159 -18.64 -10.47 4.15
C LEU A 159 -18.16 -9.84 5.46
N ASP A 160 -17.48 -8.70 5.38
CA ASP A 160 -17.03 -7.92 6.53
C ASP A 160 -17.36 -6.42 6.35
N PRO A 161 -18.45 -5.94 6.97
CA PRO A 161 -18.83 -4.53 6.94
C PRO A 161 -17.86 -3.59 7.66
N TRP A 162 -16.88 -4.12 8.41
CA TRP A 162 -15.89 -3.34 9.16
C TRP A 162 -14.55 -3.22 8.43
N LEU A 163 -14.39 -3.86 7.27
CA LEU A 163 -13.17 -3.78 6.48
C LEU A 163 -13.07 -2.42 5.76
N ILE A 164 -12.49 -1.45 6.47
CA ILE A 164 -12.36 -0.04 6.08
C ILE A 164 -11.80 0.12 4.67
N GLN A 165 -10.77 -0.66 4.34
CA GLN A 165 -10.08 -0.59 3.05
C GLN A 165 -11.02 -0.80 1.87
N SER A 166 -12.02 -1.69 2.00
CA SER A 166 -13.00 -1.94 0.93
C SER A 166 -13.86 -0.72 0.61
N TYR A 167 -14.17 0.12 1.61
CA TYR A 167 -14.87 1.39 1.38
C TYR A 167 -13.98 2.40 0.68
N SER A 168 -12.70 2.46 1.07
CA SER A 168 -11.71 3.35 0.44
C SER A 168 -11.57 3.08 -1.06
N MET A 169 -11.37 1.81 -1.40
CA MET A 169 -11.18 1.34 -2.78
C MET A 169 -12.46 1.45 -3.61
N LEU A 170 -13.66 1.29 -3.02
CA LEU A 170 -14.91 1.58 -3.73
C LEU A 170 -15.08 3.07 -4.01
N GLY A 171 -14.71 3.92 -3.05
CA GLY A 171 -14.70 5.36 -3.27
C GLY A 171 -13.81 5.73 -4.46
N GLU A 172 -12.59 5.19 -4.50
CA GLU A 172 -11.66 5.38 -5.61
C GLU A 172 -12.20 4.83 -6.94
N ALA A 173 -12.74 3.61 -6.95
CA ALA A 173 -13.32 3.02 -8.15
C ALA A 173 -14.46 3.87 -8.73
N TYR A 174 -15.37 4.37 -7.88
CA TYR A 174 -16.44 5.25 -8.34
C TYR A 174 -15.93 6.63 -8.77
N TYR A 175 -14.89 7.15 -8.13
CA TYR A 175 -14.23 8.39 -8.51
C TYR A 175 -13.60 8.28 -9.92
N ASN A 176 -12.90 7.16 -10.20
CA ASN A 176 -12.28 6.89 -11.50
C ASN A 176 -13.34 6.76 -12.62
N LEU A 177 -14.56 6.33 -12.30
CA LEU A 177 -15.70 6.34 -13.23
C LEU A 177 -16.38 7.72 -13.39
N GLY A 178 -15.90 8.76 -12.71
CA GLY A 178 -16.54 10.08 -12.65
C GLY A 178 -17.87 10.10 -11.90
N LYS A 179 -18.19 9.06 -11.13
CA LYS A 179 -19.41 8.93 -10.32
C LYS A 179 -19.17 9.48 -8.92
N TYR A 180 -18.86 10.78 -8.85
CA TYR A 180 -18.42 11.44 -7.63
C TYR A 180 -19.41 11.34 -6.46
N ASP A 181 -20.73 11.42 -6.71
CA ASP A 181 -21.74 11.24 -5.65
C ASP A 181 -21.64 9.87 -4.95
N LYS A 182 -21.30 8.81 -5.71
CA LYS A 182 -21.09 7.48 -5.13
C LYS A 182 -19.76 7.39 -4.41
N ALA A 183 -18.70 8.01 -4.96
CA ALA A 183 -17.41 8.07 -4.29
C ALA A 183 -17.53 8.70 -2.89
N ILE A 184 -18.28 9.81 -2.80
CA ILE A 184 -18.64 10.49 -1.55
C ILE A 184 -19.33 9.52 -0.58
N GLU A 185 -20.33 8.75 -1.03
CA GLU A 185 -21.06 7.82 -0.16
C GLU A 185 -20.12 6.80 0.53
N TYR A 186 -19.17 6.23 -0.21
CA TYR A 186 -18.24 5.23 0.32
C TYR A 186 -17.15 5.86 1.21
N TRP A 187 -16.56 6.98 0.79
CA TRP A 187 -15.57 7.68 1.62
C TRP A 187 -16.16 8.30 2.89
N GLU A 188 -17.43 8.72 2.89
CA GLU A 188 -18.10 9.12 4.13
C GLU A 188 -18.29 7.95 5.12
N LYS A 189 -18.47 6.72 4.62
CA LYS A 189 -18.49 5.52 5.48
C LYS A 189 -17.09 5.23 6.01
N GLU A 190 -16.07 5.35 5.16
CA GLU A 190 -14.67 5.23 5.59
C GLU A 190 -14.33 6.22 6.71
N VAL A 191 -14.62 7.52 6.53
CA VAL A 191 -14.36 8.56 7.54
C VAL A 191 -15.09 8.30 8.85
N LYS A 192 -16.29 7.70 8.82
CA LYS A 192 -17.01 7.31 10.04
C LYS A 192 -16.33 6.17 10.79
N LEU A 193 -15.66 5.26 10.08
CA LEU A 193 -14.96 4.10 10.67
C LEU A 193 -13.51 4.44 11.05
N ALA A 194 -12.85 5.30 10.27
CA ALA A 194 -11.46 5.74 10.41
C ALA A 194 -11.35 7.27 10.24
N PRO A 195 -11.63 8.06 11.29
CA PRO A 195 -11.76 9.51 11.18
C PRO A 195 -10.43 10.26 11.05
N THR A 196 -9.30 9.57 10.89
CA THR A 196 -7.96 10.18 10.88
C THR A 196 -7.20 9.99 9.56
N ASN A 197 -7.78 9.33 8.55
CA ASN A 197 -7.10 9.08 7.28
C ASN A 197 -7.07 10.36 6.41
N THR A 198 -5.95 11.08 6.42
CA THR A 198 -5.74 12.33 5.64
C THR A 198 -6.08 12.18 4.16
N PHE A 199 -5.72 11.06 3.55
CA PHE A 199 -5.96 10.81 2.12
C PHE A 199 -7.46 10.80 1.81
N THR A 200 -8.26 10.14 2.64
CA THR A 200 -9.72 10.07 2.49
C THR A 200 -10.35 11.45 2.58
N TYR A 201 -9.92 12.30 3.52
CA TYR A 201 -10.46 13.66 3.63
C TYR A 201 -10.14 14.52 2.40
N PHE A 202 -8.92 14.38 1.86
CA PHE A 202 -8.54 15.02 0.61
C PHE A 202 -9.43 14.56 -0.56
N MET A 203 -9.55 13.25 -0.76
CA MET A 203 -10.35 12.67 -1.86
C MET A 203 -11.84 13.03 -1.73
N LEU A 204 -12.37 13.05 -0.51
CA LEU A 204 -13.74 13.45 -0.21
C LEU A 204 -13.96 14.93 -0.52
N ALA A 205 -13.03 15.81 -0.15
CA ALA A 205 -13.11 17.24 -0.45
C ALA A 205 -13.03 17.54 -1.96
N ASP A 206 -12.16 16.83 -2.69
CA ASP A 206 -12.11 16.95 -4.15
C ASP A 206 -13.42 16.44 -4.78
N ALA A 207 -13.93 15.27 -4.38
CA ALA A 207 -15.20 14.76 -4.89
C ALA A 207 -16.37 15.72 -4.63
N TYR A 208 -16.45 16.31 -3.43
CA TYR A 208 -17.42 17.37 -3.13
C TYR A 208 -17.26 18.59 -4.03
N THR A 209 -16.02 18.98 -4.32
CA THR A 209 -15.71 20.07 -5.25
C THR A 209 -16.12 19.74 -6.70
N LYS A 210 -15.95 18.49 -7.14
CA LYS A 210 -16.36 18.02 -8.49
C LYS A 210 -17.86 18.03 -8.69
N VAL A 211 -18.65 17.72 -7.65
CA VAL A 211 -20.12 17.83 -7.68
C VAL A 211 -20.61 19.26 -7.44
N GLY A 212 -19.70 20.22 -7.24
CA GLY A 212 -19.99 21.64 -7.09
C GLY A 212 -20.38 22.06 -5.66
N ASN A 213 -20.24 21.18 -4.67
CA ASN A 213 -20.54 21.46 -3.27
C ASN A 213 -19.26 21.85 -2.51
N ILE A 214 -18.74 23.04 -2.84
CA ILE A 214 -17.47 23.54 -2.28
C ILE A 214 -17.61 23.81 -0.77
N GLU A 215 -18.80 24.25 -0.33
CA GLU A 215 -19.08 24.51 1.08
C GLU A 215 -18.90 23.24 1.93
N LYS A 216 -19.35 22.09 1.42
CA LYS A 216 -19.19 20.81 2.15
C LYS A 216 -17.75 20.32 2.16
N ALA A 217 -17.00 20.54 1.08
CA ALA A 217 -15.57 20.25 1.04
C ALA A 217 -14.82 21.05 2.13
N ILE A 218 -15.13 22.34 2.26
CA ILE A 218 -14.57 23.21 3.30
C ILE A 218 -14.96 22.72 4.71
N GLU A 219 -16.24 22.45 4.95
CA GLU A 219 -16.73 21.98 6.27
C GLU A 219 -15.96 20.73 6.74
N ILE A 220 -15.75 19.78 5.84
CA ILE A 220 -15.07 18.51 6.13
C ILE A 220 -13.58 18.72 6.42
N LEU A 221 -12.90 19.56 5.64
CA LEU A 221 -11.48 19.87 5.84
C LEU A 221 -11.25 20.74 7.09
N GLU A 222 -12.13 21.69 7.41
CA GLU A 222 -12.07 22.48 8.64
C GLU A 222 -12.20 21.58 9.87
N LYS A 223 -13.14 20.62 9.82
CA LYS A 223 -13.29 19.62 10.89
C LYS A 223 -12.03 18.77 11.04
N PHE A 224 -11.52 18.23 9.94
CA PHE A 224 -10.30 17.41 9.94
C PHE A 224 -9.09 18.18 10.50
N SER A 225 -8.86 19.39 10.00
CA SER A 225 -7.76 20.27 10.44
C SER A 225 -7.81 20.58 11.94
N ALA A 226 -9.01 20.74 12.50
CA ALA A 226 -9.20 20.95 13.93
C ALA A 226 -8.90 19.70 14.79
N GLU A 227 -9.13 18.50 14.26
CA GLU A 227 -8.91 17.23 14.97
C GLU A 227 -7.45 16.74 14.88
N THR A 228 -6.72 17.06 13.81
CA THR A 228 -5.37 16.52 13.55
C THR A 228 -4.24 17.53 13.73
N GLU A 229 -4.40 18.54 14.59
CA GLU A 229 -3.42 19.63 14.80
C GLU A 229 -2.90 20.24 13.48
N ASN A 230 -3.76 20.94 12.74
CA ASN A 230 -3.36 21.77 11.60
C ASN A 230 -2.53 21.01 10.54
N SER A 231 -3.05 19.92 9.96
CA SER A 231 -2.37 19.23 8.85
C SER A 231 -2.04 20.19 7.70
N ILE A 232 -0.80 20.13 7.19
CA ILE A 232 -0.32 21.01 6.11
C ILE A 232 -1.18 20.84 4.85
N ILE A 233 -1.49 19.59 4.50
CA ILE A 233 -2.32 19.24 3.34
C ILE A 233 -3.71 19.87 3.50
N ALA A 234 -4.33 19.71 4.66
CA ALA A 234 -5.68 20.24 4.90
C ALA A 234 -5.74 21.77 4.81
N LEU A 235 -4.76 22.48 5.38
CA LEU A 235 -4.70 23.95 5.30
C LEU A 235 -4.46 24.43 3.86
N TYR A 236 -3.65 23.70 3.08
CA TYR A 236 -3.42 24.02 1.68
C TYR A 236 -4.71 23.91 0.86
N GLU A 237 -5.43 22.80 1.00
CA GLU A 237 -6.71 22.59 0.31
C GLU A 237 -7.75 23.63 0.72
N LEU A 238 -7.85 23.95 2.02
CA LEU A 238 -8.74 25.01 2.50
C LEU A 238 -8.40 26.36 1.85
N SER A 239 -7.12 26.71 1.74
CA SER A 239 -6.70 27.93 1.05
C SER A 239 -7.17 27.96 -0.41
N GLU A 240 -6.91 26.89 -1.17
CA GLU A 240 -7.28 26.82 -2.59
C GLU A 240 -8.82 26.85 -2.78
N LEU A 241 -9.59 26.18 -1.91
CA LEU A 241 -11.05 26.23 -1.94
C LEU A 241 -11.60 27.63 -1.61
N TYR A 242 -11.07 28.31 -0.59
CA TYR A 242 -11.50 29.67 -0.26
C TYR A 242 -11.13 30.67 -1.36
N LYS A 243 -9.98 30.48 -2.01
CA LYS A 243 -9.58 31.26 -3.19
C LYS A 243 -10.54 31.04 -4.36
N LYS A 244 -10.98 29.79 -4.59
CA LYS A 244 -11.99 29.45 -5.61
C LYS A 244 -13.35 30.11 -5.33
N LEU A 245 -13.72 30.30 -4.06
CA LEU A 245 -14.91 31.06 -3.66
C LEU A 245 -14.75 32.59 -3.74
N GLY A 246 -13.55 33.09 -4.08
CA GLY A 246 -13.23 34.52 -4.09
C GLY A 246 -13.04 35.11 -2.69
N ASN A 247 -12.88 34.28 -1.66
CA ASN A 247 -12.57 34.72 -0.30
C ASN A 247 -11.05 34.75 -0.07
N ASP A 248 -10.39 35.74 -0.67
CA ASP A 248 -8.94 35.94 -0.56
C ASP A 248 -8.47 36.18 0.88
N GLY A 249 -9.35 36.67 1.75
CA GLY A 249 -9.05 36.91 3.16
C GLY A 249 -8.77 35.59 3.90
N LYS A 250 -9.75 34.67 3.84
CA LYS A 250 -9.59 33.34 4.45
C LYS A 250 -8.51 32.51 3.76
N ALA A 251 -8.39 32.58 2.44
CA ALA A 251 -7.32 31.86 1.74
C ALA A 251 -5.92 32.23 2.28
N LYS A 252 -5.66 33.53 2.45
CA LYS A 252 -4.40 34.02 3.05
C LYS A 252 -4.23 33.61 4.50
N GLU A 253 -5.31 33.56 5.28
CA GLU A 253 -5.27 33.10 6.67
C GLU A 253 -4.77 31.65 6.74
N TYR A 254 -5.33 30.74 5.94
CA TYR A 254 -4.88 29.34 5.90
C TYR A 254 -3.47 29.17 5.35
N GLU A 255 -3.07 29.94 4.32
CA GLU A 255 -1.66 29.94 3.85
C GLU A 255 -0.71 30.39 4.96
N SER A 256 -1.08 31.41 5.74
CA SER A 256 -0.28 31.89 6.87
C SER A 256 -0.14 30.83 7.95
N LEU A 257 -1.24 30.16 8.33
CA LEU A 257 -1.19 29.05 9.28
C LEU A 257 -0.27 27.93 8.79
N LEU A 258 -0.36 27.57 7.51
CA LEU A 258 0.46 26.53 6.90
C LEU A 258 1.96 26.82 7.01
N MET A 259 2.38 28.08 6.77
CA MET A 259 3.79 28.47 6.79
C MET A 259 4.42 28.49 8.20
N GLU A 260 3.60 28.54 9.25
CA GLU A 260 4.03 28.50 10.65
C GLU A 260 4.20 27.06 11.17
N ILE A 261 3.71 26.06 10.43
CA ILE A 261 3.89 24.66 10.80
C ILE A 261 5.35 24.25 10.62
N ASP A 262 5.82 23.44 11.57
CA ASP A 262 7.06 22.70 11.49
C ASP A 262 6.87 21.47 10.58
N PRO A 263 7.39 21.48 9.34
CA PRO A 263 7.18 20.40 8.38
C PRO A 263 7.84 19.08 8.80
N GLU A 264 8.79 19.08 9.74
CA GLU A 264 9.37 17.83 10.25
C GLU A 264 8.36 16.99 11.04
N LYS A 265 7.29 17.62 11.54
CA LYS A 265 6.19 16.95 12.25
C LYS A 265 5.09 16.41 11.35
N ASP A 266 5.06 16.84 10.09
CA ASP A 266 4.13 16.37 9.07
C ASP A 266 4.91 16.02 7.79
N PRO A 267 5.61 14.86 7.77
CA PRO A 267 6.47 14.45 6.65
C PRO A 267 5.73 14.37 5.31
N ASN A 268 4.43 14.07 5.35
CA ASN A 268 3.60 13.95 4.15
C ASN A 268 3.25 15.31 3.54
N GLY A 269 3.29 16.39 4.35
CA GLY A 269 2.99 17.75 3.93
C GLY A 269 4.20 18.55 3.41
N ILE A 270 5.43 18.03 3.51
CA ILE A 270 6.65 18.82 3.28
C ILE A 270 6.73 19.39 1.86
N GLU A 271 6.34 18.62 0.82
CA GLU A 271 6.35 19.09 -0.57
C GLU A 271 5.41 20.30 -0.74
N ILE A 272 4.22 20.25 -0.14
CA ILE A 272 3.22 21.33 -0.18
C ILE A 272 3.74 22.55 0.59
N TRP A 273 4.28 22.34 1.78
CA TRP A 273 4.90 23.40 2.58
C TRP A 273 6.01 24.10 1.81
N ALA A 274 6.91 23.34 1.18
CA ALA A 274 7.99 23.86 0.38
C ALA A 274 7.45 24.66 -0.81
N LYS A 275 6.47 24.12 -1.55
CA LYS A 275 5.82 24.80 -2.68
C LYS A 275 5.26 26.18 -2.27
N VAL A 276 4.55 26.26 -1.15
CA VAL A 276 4.01 27.53 -0.64
C VAL A 276 5.14 28.50 -0.28
N HIS A 277 6.17 28.04 0.43
CA HIS A 277 7.33 28.87 0.78
C HIS A 277 8.10 29.37 -0.45
N LEU A 278 8.29 28.53 -1.47
CA LEU A 278 8.93 28.90 -2.74
C LEU A 278 8.15 30.02 -3.44
N ARG A 279 6.82 29.93 -3.52
CA ARG A 279 5.97 30.99 -4.10
C ARG A 279 6.07 32.33 -3.36
N LYS A 280 6.36 32.30 -2.06
CA LYS A 280 6.55 33.51 -1.23
C LYS A 280 7.99 34.02 -1.22
N GLY A 281 8.92 33.35 -1.91
CA GLY A 281 10.33 33.74 -1.97
C GLY A 281 11.19 33.27 -0.80
N ASN A 282 10.70 32.35 0.03
CA ASN A 282 11.39 31.85 1.22
C ASN A 282 12.37 30.71 0.88
N TYR A 283 13.25 30.92 -0.11
CA TYR A 283 14.05 29.86 -0.71
C TYR A 283 15.08 29.25 0.26
N GLU A 284 15.79 30.09 1.02
CA GLU A 284 16.79 29.65 1.99
C GLU A 284 16.17 28.81 3.11
N LYS A 285 14.95 29.17 3.55
CA LYS A 285 14.21 28.40 4.55
C LYS A 285 13.91 26.99 4.00
N VAL A 286 13.42 26.89 2.76
CA VAL A 286 13.14 25.61 2.10
C VAL A 286 14.39 24.76 2.00
N VAL A 287 15.52 25.33 1.55
CA VAL A 287 16.80 24.60 1.47
C VAL A 287 17.19 24.06 2.84
N SER A 288 17.21 24.90 3.87
CA SER A 288 17.68 24.50 5.20
C SER A 288 16.87 23.35 5.80
N VAL A 289 15.53 23.41 5.68
CA VAL A 289 14.62 22.40 6.22
C VAL A 289 14.70 21.11 5.40
N VAL A 290 14.58 21.19 4.08
CA VAL A 290 14.49 20.00 3.23
C VAL A 290 15.83 19.25 3.20
N GLU A 291 16.97 19.94 3.19
CA GLU A 291 18.28 19.29 3.32
C GLU A 291 18.40 18.54 4.66
N ASN A 292 17.89 19.11 5.76
CA ASN A 292 17.91 18.45 7.07
C ASN A 292 17.04 17.18 7.07
N VAL A 293 15.83 17.26 6.51
CA VAL A 293 14.91 16.12 6.38
C VAL A 293 15.53 15.01 5.54
N MET A 294 16.05 15.33 4.35
CA MET A 294 16.67 14.35 3.45
C MET A 294 17.94 13.72 4.06
N LYS A 295 18.69 14.46 4.87
CA LYS A 295 19.86 13.93 5.59
C LYS A 295 19.47 12.90 6.63
N ASN A 296 18.35 13.09 7.32
CA ASN A 296 17.88 12.19 8.37
C ASN A 296 17.03 11.03 7.81
N ASN A 297 16.40 11.22 6.64
CA ASN A 297 15.51 10.26 6.01
C ASN A 297 15.94 9.99 4.55
N PRO A 298 16.75 8.95 4.28
CA PRO A 298 17.22 8.62 2.93
C PRO A 298 16.12 8.28 1.91
N GLU A 299 14.90 7.96 2.36
CA GLU A 299 13.73 7.70 1.51
C GLU A 299 13.06 8.99 1.01
N ALA A 300 13.37 10.14 1.61
CA ALA A 300 12.83 11.44 1.22
C ALA A 300 13.47 12.04 -0.05
N ARG A 301 14.08 11.19 -0.90
CA ARG A 301 14.75 11.62 -2.16
C ARG A 301 13.83 12.40 -3.10
N HIS A 302 12.53 12.10 -3.09
CA HIS A 302 11.53 12.82 -3.87
C HIS A 302 11.50 14.34 -3.58
N LEU A 303 11.88 14.76 -2.36
CA LEU A 303 12.00 16.18 -2.00
C LEU A 303 13.17 16.89 -2.70
N GLY A 304 14.04 16.18 -3.41
CA GLY A 304 15.05 16.79 -4.28
C GLY A 304 14.43 17.73 -5.32
N LEU A 305 13.16 17.49 -5.70
CA LEU A 305 12.39 18.32 -6.62
C LEU A 305 12.27 19.78 -6.11
N VAL A 306 11.88 19.94 -4.84
CA VAL A 306 11.71 21.26 -4.23
C VAL A 306 13.05 21.96 -4.00
N LEU A 307 14.11 21.20 -3.69
CA LEU A 307 15.48 21.72 -3.57
C LEU A 307 16.02 22.23 -4.90
N ALA A 308 15.78 21.51 -6.00
CA ALA A 308 16.21 21.94 -7.33
C ALA A 308 15.64 23.32 -7.67
N VAL A 309 14.34 23.52 -7.46
CA VAL A 309 13.69 24.83 -7.65
C VAL A 309 14.29 25.89 -6.72
N ALA A 310 14.46 25.58 -5.44
CA ALA A 310 15.05 26.51 -4.48
C ALA A 310 16.47 26.94 -4.89
N TYR A 311 17.31 26.01 -5.32
CA TYR A 311 18.68 26.29 -5.78
C TYR A 311 18.69 27.14 -7.05
N VAL A 312 17.79 26.91 -8.00
CA VAL A 312 17.67 27.78 -9.20
C VAL A 312 17.36 29.21 -8.78
N LYS A 313 16.37 29.40 -7.89
CA LYS A 313 16.01 30.73 -7.38
C LYS A 313 17.11 31.42 -6.58
N LEU A 314 18.00 30.64 -5.97
CA LEU A 314 19.20 31.12 -5.28
C LEU A 314 20.44 31.24 -6.18
N ASN A 315 20.29 31.05 -7.50
CA ASN A 315 21.37 31.07 -8.48
C ASN A 315 22.49 30.03 -8.20
N GLN A 316 22.15 28.92 -7.53
CA GLN A 316 23.03 27.78 -7.27
C GLN A 316 22.85 26.70 -8.35
N ILE A 317 23.07 27.08 -9.62
CA ILE A 317 22.68 26.30 -10.79
C ILE A 317 23.32 24.90 -10.83
N GLU A 318 24.60 24.78 -10.46
CA GLU A 318 25.29 23.49 -10.44
C GLU A 318 24.68 22.50 -9.44
N LYS A 319 24.21 22.98 -8.29
CA LYS A 319 23.50 22.13 -7.32
C LYS A 319 22.13 21.73 -7.86
N ALA A 320 21.41 22.66 -8.47
CA ALA A 320 20.11 22.37 -9.08
C ALA A 320 20.21 21.29 -10.16
N ARG A 321 21.19 21.39 -11.07
CA ARG A 321 21.43 20.41 -12.12
C ARG A 321 21.72 19.03 -11.55
N ARG A 322 22.63 18.97 -10.58
CA ARG A 322 22.96 17.71 -9.91
C ARG A 322 21.72 17.07 -9.28
N MET A 323 20.89 17.84 -8.58
CA MET A 323 19.66 17.30 -8.01
C MET A 323 18.70 16.76 -9.06
N ILE A 324 18.55 17.45 -10.20
CA ILE A 324 17.68 17.01 -11.30
C ILE A 324 18.23 15.76 -11.99
N GLU A 325 19.55 15.66 -12.16
CA GLU A 325 20.21 14.47 -12.69
C GLU A 325 19.99 13.26 -11.78
N GLU A 326 20.21 13.41 -10.47
CA GLU A 326 19.96 12.36 -9.47
C GLU A 326 18.48 11.88 -9.51
N LEU A 327 17.52 12.80 -9.64
CA LEU A 327 16.10 12.44 -9.77
C LEU A 327 15.75 11.72 -11.08
N LYS A 328 16.43 12.06 -12.19
CA LYS A 328 16.21 11.41 -13.49
C LYS A 328 16.70 9.97 -13.48
N ASP A 329 17.84 9.73 -12.84
CA ASP A 329 18.43 8.40 -12.72
C ASP A 329 17.57 7.47 -11.86
N ASP A 330 16.96 8.00 -10.79
CA ASP A 330 16.07 7.23 -9.92
C ASP A 330 14.71 6.92 -10.58
N ASN A 331 14.03 7.95 -11.13
CA ASN A 331 12.73 7.77 -11.74
C ASN A 331 12.43 8.86 -12.79
N PHE A 332 12.90 8.62 -14.01
CA PHE A 332 12.69 9.54 -15.14
C PHE A 332 11.22 9.95 -15.35
N TRP A 333 10.28 9.00 -15.21
CA TRP A 333 8.86 9.25 -15.42
C TRP A 333 8.23 10.11 -14.31
N TYR A 334 8.75 10.01 -13.08
CA TYR A 334 8.33 10.88 -11.97
C TYR A 334 8.56 12.36 -12.27
N LEU A 335 9.74 12.71 -12.80
CA LEU A 335 10.04 14.09 -13.16
C LEU A 335 9.14 14.59 -14.31
N TYR A 336 8.86 13.72 -15.30
CA TYR A 336 7.99 14.05 -16.42
C TYR A 336 6.55 14.34 -15.98
N GLY A 337 6.03 13.57 -15.01
CA GLY A 337 4.71 13.77 -14.41
C GLY A 337 4.58 15.05 -13.57
N LYS A 338 5.71 15.67 -13.17
CA LYS A 338 5.74 16.89 -12.35
C LYS A 338 6.02 18.16 -13.16
N LYS A 339 5.79 18.15 -14.48
CA LYS A 339 6.02 19.33 -15.34
C LYS A 339 5.31 20.60 -14.85
N GLU A 340 4.04 20.48 -14.46
CA GLU A 340 3.25 21.61 -13.95
C GLU A 340 3.85 22.23 -12.67
N PHE A 341 4.54 21.44 -11.86
CA PHE A 341 5.22 21.93 -10.66
C PHE A 341 6.33 22.92 -11.01
N PHE A 342 7.11 22.62 -12.04
CA PHE A 342 8.16 23.53 -12.51
C PHE A 342 7.59 24.74 -13.24
N ASP A 343 6.56 24.55 -14.05
CA ASP A 343 5.92 25.65 -14.79
C ASP A 343 5.29 26.70 -13.85
N ASP A 344 4.82 26.27 -12.67
CA ASP A 344 4.28 27.16 -11.64
C ASP A 344 5.36 27.98 -10.89
N LEU A 345 6.60 27.48 -10.82
CA LEU A 345 7.64 28.04 -9.95
C LEU A 345 8.84 28.63 -10.71
N LEU A 346 9.12 28.18 -11.92
CA LEU A 346 10.27 28.56 -12.74
C LEU A 346 9.83 29.14 -14.09
N THR A 347 10.55 30.15 -14.55
CA THR A 347 10.47 30.66 -15.92
C THR A 347 11.12 29.69 -16.92
N ASP A 348 10.84 29.83 -18.21
CA ASP A 348 11.46 28.99 -19.25
C ASP A 348 13.00 29.07 -19.23
N ALA A 349 13.56 30.27 -19.04
CA ALA A 349 15.00 30.46 -18.91
C ALA A 349 15.58 29.75 -17.67
N GLU A 350 14.88 29.77 -16.54
CA GLU A 350 15.28 29.08 -15.31
C GLU A 350 15.22 27.55 -15.47
N LYS A 351 14.22 27.02 -16.17
CA LYS A 351 14.12 25.59 -16.51
C LYS A 351 15.28 25.15 -17.40
N GLU A 352 15.61 25.93 -18.44
CA GLU A 352 16.76 25.66 -19.30
C GLU A 352 18.08 25.63 -18.50
N LEU A 353 18.26 26.56 -17.56
CA LEU A 353 19.48 26.62 -16.73
C LEU A 353 19.69 25.35 -15.92
N CYS A 354 18.63 24.69 -15.47
CA CYS A 354 18.71 23.49 -14.63
C CYS A 354 18.48 22.17 -15.39
N GLY A 355 18.35 22.21 -16.72
CA GLY A 355 18.25 21.01 -17.55
C GLY A 355 16.86 20.37 -17.59
N ILE A 356 15.82 21.19 -17.42
CA ILE A 356 14.41 20.82 -17.57
C ILE A 356 13.91 21.39 -18.90
N SER A 357 13.35 20.54 -19.76
CA SER A 357 12.89 20.87 -21.12
C SER A 357 11.37 20.83 -21.25
#